data_AF-A0A5N5TP77-F1
#
_entry.id   AF-A0A5N5TP77-F1
#
_cell.length_a   1.000
_cell.length_b   1.000
_cell.length_c   1.000
_cell.angle_alpha   90.00
_cell.angle_beta   90.00
_cell.angle_gamma   90.00
#
_symmetry.space_group_name_H-M   'P 1'
#
loop_
_entity.id
_entity.type
_entity.pdbx_description
1 polymer ?
#
loop_
_entity_poly.entity_id
_entity_poly.type
_entity_poly.pdbx_seq_one_letter_code
_entity_poly.pdbx_strand_id
1 'polypeptide(L)'
;MSFEVINIEGKRRKISRISVDEDEIQICEVPNTKKEIQCGIIKRIILKNVFCHEHLDIENFIPQLNLLQGANGSGKSSVVAGIIIGLGGTCKATERGKNISSIIKNGKNSASIVIHLSNDGYNPFQKEKYGSKIIIERKLTLSGSSSYKIKSEFGGIVSEKKEDLKKILDKFNIQVDNPALILSQERAKTFLGSTDPKQLFKFFMTSTQLKQWSDCITEINNDLESQKILNSRKK
;
A
#
# COMPACT_ATOMS: atom_id res chain seq x y z
N MET A 1 9.84 -24.11 4.31
CA MET A 1 9.40 -23.17 5.36
C MET A 1 8.06 -22.61 4.93
N SER A 2 7.01 -22.81 5.73
CA SER A 2 5.65 -22.39 5.42
C SER A 2 5.09 -21.51 6.55
N PHE A 3 4.11 -20.69 6.21
CA PHE A 3 3.24 -19.98 7.14
C PHE A 3 1.82 -20.08 6.59
N GLU A 4 0.83 -19.91 7.46
CA GLU A 4 -0.59 -20.02 7.13
C GLU A 4 -1.24 -18.63 7.10
N VAL A 5 -2.30 -18.50 6.30
CA VAL A 5 -3.14 -17.31 6.23
C VAL A 5 -4.47 -17.62 6.89
N ILE A 6 -4.73 -16.99 8.03
CA ILE A 6 -5.97 -17.12 8.79
C ILE A 6 -6.83 -15.90 8.51
N ASN A 7 -7.98 -16.13 7.88
CA ASN A 7 -8.96 -15.10 7.57
C ASN A 7 -9.95 -14.97 8.73
N ILE A 8 -9.96 -13.81 9.37
CA ILE A 8 -10.88 -13.54 10.50
C ILE A 8 -12.05 -12.72 9.98
N GLU A 9 -13.16 -13.39 9.71
CA GLU A 9 -14.42 -12.72 9.40
C GLU A 9 -15.05 -12.18 10.69
N GLY A 10 -15.18 -10.86 10.78
CA GLY A 10 -15.79 -10.23 11.93
C GLY A 10 -17.29 -10.53 12.01
N LYS A 11 -17.72 -11.49 12.85
CA LYS A 11 -19.05 -11.44 13.44
C LYS A 11 -19.07 -10.26 14.42
N ARG A 12 -19.52 -9.09 13.95
CA ARG A 12 -19.74 -7.93 14.83
C ARG A 12 -20.80 -8.28 15.87
N ARG A 13 -20.41 -8.37 17.15
CA ARG A 13 -21.34 -8.16 18.26
C ARG A 13 -21.78 -6.68 18.20
N LYS A 14 -23.07 -6.40 18.43
CA LYS A 14 -23.59 -5.03 18.62
C LYS A 14 -22.72 -4.36 19.70
N ILE A 15 -21.93 -3.36 19.33
CA ILE A 15 -21.28 -2.48 20.30
C ILE A 15 -22.13 -1.22 20.35
N SER A 16 -22.98 -1.12 21.37
CA SER A 16 -23.60 0.15 21.76
C SER A 16 -22.51 1.06 22.32
N ARG A 17 -22.38 2.28 21.80
CA ARG A 17 -21.57 3.30 22.48
C ARG A 17 -22.32 3.73 23.74
N ILE A 18 -21.62 3.72 24.88
CA ILE A 18 -22.07 4.35 26.11
C ILE A 18 -21.58 5.79 26.04
N SER A 19 -22.48 6.74 25.81
CA SER A 19 -22.25 8.15 26.15
C SER A 19 -22.65 8.34 27.61
N VAL A 20 -21.75 8.92 28.40
CA VAL A 20 -22.01 9.28 29.78
C VAL A 20 -22.54 10.71 29.75
N ASP A 21 -23.85 10.85 29.86
CA ASP A 21 -24.51 12.02 30.43
C ASP A 21 -25.70 11.49 31.23
N GLU A 22 -25.83 11.98 32.47
CA GLU A 22 -26.86 11.56 33.40
C GLU A 22 -28.24 11.97 32.88
N ASP A 23 -29.19 11.03 32.98
CA ASP A 23 -30.61 11.13 32.68
C ASP A 23 -31.08 10.80 31.23
N GLU A 24 -31.82 9.69 31.16
CA GLU A 24 -32.58 9.08 30.03
C GLU A 24 -31.81 8.36 28.91
N ILE A 25 -31.88 7.02 28.97
CA ILE A 25 -31.31 6.09 27.98
C ILE A 25 -32.16 6.11 26.70
N GLN A 26 -31.72 6.83 25.67
CA GLN A 26 -32.24 6.66 24.31
C GLN A 26 -31.31 5.77 23.48
N ILE A 27 -31.75 4.54 23.22
CA ILE A 27 -31.02 3.58 22.38
C ILE A 27 -31.19 4.01 20.92
N CYS A 28 -30.26 4.82 20.40
CA CYS A 28 -30.20 5.10 18.97
C CYS A 28 -29.68 3.87 18.22
N GLU A 29 -30.57 3.14 17.54
CA GLU A 29 -30.17 2.08 16.62
C GLU A 29 -29.40 2.68 15.43
N VAL A 30 -28.09 2.46 15.37
CA VAL A 30 -27.30 2.80 14.19
C VAL A 30 -27.73 1.86 13.06
N PRO A 31 -28.30 2.35 11.95
CA PRO A 31 -28.76 1.48 10.87
C PRO A 31 -27.60 0.64 10.34
N ASN A 32 -27.85 -0.66 10.21
CA ASN A 32 -26.91 -1.65 9.72
C ASN A 32 -26.67 -1.44 8.22
N THR A 33 -25.87 -0.43 7.88
CA THR A 33 -25.44 -0.20 6.50
C THR A 33 -24.59 -1.38 6.06
N LYS A 34 -25.05 -2.11 5.04
CA LYS A 34 -24.21 -3.04 4.28
C LYS A 34 -22.98 -2.24 3.86
N LYS A 35 -21.84 -2.49 4.50
CA LYS A 35 -20.60 -1.78 4.22
C LYS A 35 -20.24 -2.08 2.76
N GLU A 36 -20.40 -1.10 1.88
CA GLU A 36 -20.07 -1.25 0.47
C GLU A 36 -18.61 -1.73 0.37
N ILE A 37 -18.40 -2.83 -0.35
CA ILE A 37 -17.07 -3.38 -0.57
C ILE A 37 -16.31 -2.32 -1.38
N GLN A 38 -15.18 -1.82 -0.85
CA GLN A 38 -14.37 -0.84 -1.55
C GLN A 38 -13.51 -1.52 -2.63
N CYS A 39 -13.23 -0.80 -3.73
CA CYS A 39 -12.18 -1.22 -4.66
C CYS A 39 -10.78 -1.08 -4.04
N GLY A 40 -9.79 -1.71 -4.65
CA GLY A 40 -8.40 -1.63 -4.21
C GLY A 40 -8.02 -2.63 -3.12
N ILE A 41 -8.89 -3.57 -2.76
CA ILE A 41 -8.57 -4.62 -1.80
C ILE A 41 -7.63 -5.62 -2.47
N ILE A 42 -6.50 -5.89 -1.84
CA ILE A 42 -5.60 -6.97 -2.27
C ILE A 42 -6.32 -8.30 -2.06
N LYS A 43 -6.45 -9.10 -3.12
CA LYS A 43 -7.11 -10.42 -3.12
C LYS A 43 -6.14 -11.58 -3.21
N ARG A 44 -5.01 -11.40 -3.88
CA ARG A 44 -3.97 -12.41 -4.05
C ARG A 44 -2.61 -11.76 -4.24
N ILE A 45 -1.57 -12.41 -3.75
CA ILE A 45 -0.19 -12.06 -4.04
C ILE A 45 0.61 -13.29 -4.43
N ILE A 46 1.42 -13.15 -5.48
CA ILE A 46 2.33 -14.19 -5.97
C ILE A 46 3.73 -13.62 -5.94
N LEU A 47 4.64 -14.30 -5.23
CA LEU A 47 6.06 -14.00 -5.21
C LEU A 47 6.82 -15.13 -5.90
N LYS A 48 7.64 -14.82 -6.90
CA LYS A 48 8.57 -15.77 -7.53
C LYS A 48 9.99 -15.28 -7.40
N ASN A 49 10.87 -16.12 -6.83
CA ASN A 49 12.28 -15.81 -6.54
C ASN A 49 12.48 -14.53 -5.70
N VAL A 50 11.62 -14.29 -4.71
CA VAL A 50 11.67 -13.11 -3.86
C VAL A 50 12.14 -13.52 -2.45
N PHE A 51 13.24 -12.93 -1.97
CA PHE A 51 13.87 -13.25 -0.70
C PHE A 51 14.11 -14.76 -0.52
N CYS A 52 13.45 -15.39 0.47
CA CYS A 52 13.57 -16.82 0.73
C CYS A 52 12.61 -17.68 -0.13
N HIS A 53 11.66 -17.08 -0.84
CA HIS A 53 10.61 -17.78 -1.56
C HIS A 53 10.98 -18.00 -3.03
N GLU A 54 11.01 -19.27 -3.46
CA GLU A 54 11.10 -19.61 -4.89
C GLU A 54 9.75 -19.41 -5.57
N HIS A 55 8.70 -19.90 -4.94
CA HIS A 55 7.32 -19.64 -5.32
C HIS A 55 6.46 -19.57 -4.06
N LEU A 56 5.76 -18.46 -3.89
CA LEU A 56 4.77 -18.27 -2.84
C LEU A 56 3.52 -17.70 -3.52
N ASP A 57 2.39 -18.32 -3.25
CA ASP A 57 1.09 -17.89 -3.77
C ASP A 57 0.11 -17.86 -2.61
N ILE A 58 -0.37 -16.66 -2.27
CA ILE A 58 -1.37 -16.46 -1.23
C ILE A 58 -2.61 -15.95 -1.92
N GLU A 59 -3.62 -16.82 -1.95
CA GLU A 59 -4.94 -16.51 -2.48
C GLU A 59 -5.89 -16.05 -1.37
N ASN A 60 -7.02 -15.46 -1.77
CA ASN A 60 -8.18 -15.22 -0.92
C ASN A 60 -7.96 -14.31 0.30
N PHE A 61 -7.21 -13.23 0.14
CA PHE A 61 -7.21 -12.15 1.13
C PHE A 61 -8.61 -11.52 1.27
N ILE A 62 -9.03 -11.30 2.51
CA ILE A 62 -10.33 -10.73 2.87
C ILE A 62 -10.26 -9.21 3.18
N PRO A 63 -11.37 -8.45 3.00
CA PRO A 63 -11.42 -6.98 3.12
C PRO A 63 -11.15 -6.35 4.51
N GLN A 64 -10.70 -7.11 5.50
CA GLN A 64 -10.65 -6.64 6.90
C GLN A 64 -9.37 -7.08 7.62
N LEU A 65 -9.26 -8.37 7.94
CA LEU A 65 -8.16 -8.88 8.75
C LEU A 65 -7.67 -10.21 8.19
N ASN A 66 -6.41 -10.19 7.77
CA ASN A 66 -5.69 -11.37 7.31
C ASN A 66 -4.51 -11.57 8.25
N LEU A 67 -4.47 -12.70 8.94
CA LEU A 67 -3.40 -13.03 9.88
C LEU A 67 -2.43 -14.01 9.23
N LEU A 68 -1.16 -13.62 9.11
CA LEU A 68 -0.08 -14.49 8.64
C LEU A 68 0.63 -15.11 9.84
N GLN A 69 0.48 -16.41 10.07
CA GLN A 69 1.05 -17.12 11.21
C GLN A 69 2.09 -18.16 10.80
N GLY A 70 3.24 -18.17 11.47
CA GLY A 70 4.29 -19.16 11.22
C GLY A 70 5.56 -18.86 12.00
N ALA A 71 6.51 -19.81 12.00
CA ALA A 71 7.78 -19.70 12.73
C ALA A 71 8.60 -18.45 12.34
N ASN A 72 9.51 -18.01 13.21
CA ASN A 72 10.47 -16.95 12.87
C ASN A 72 11.32 -17.40 11.67
N GLY A 73 11.60 -16.47 10.74
CA GLY A 73 12.33 -16.77 9.51
C GLY A 73 11.50 -17.40 8.37
N SER A 74 10.23 -17.76 8.59
CA SER A 74 9.33 -18.34 7.56
C SER A 74 9.02 -17.41 6.36
N GLY A 75 9.43 -16.14 6.40
CA GLY A 75 9.24 -15.20 5.30
C GLY A 75 7.89 -14.47 5.30
N LYS A 76 7.20 -14.35 6.45
CA LYS A 76 5.97 -13.54 6.60
C LYS A 76 6.15 -12.09 6.18
N SER A 77 7.22 -11.44 6.65
CA SER A 77 7.54 -10.05 6.29
C SER A 77 7.96 -9.90 4.83
N SER A 78 8.31 -10.98 4.13
CA SER A 78 8.52 -10.95 2.68
C SER A 78 7.22 -10.71 1.91
N VAL A 79 6.06 -11.06 2.48
CA VAL A 79 4.74 -10.73 1.91
C VAL A 79 4.52 -9.22 1.93
N VAL A 80 4.73 -8.59 3.09
CA VAL A 80 4.59 -7.13 3.26
C VAL A 80 5.59 -6.40 2.35
N ALA A 81 6.84 -6.83 2.32
CA ALA A 81 7.84 -6.27 1.41
C ALA A 81 7.46 -6.47 -0.07
N GLY A 82 6.90 -7.63 -0.42
CA GLY A 82 6.34 -7.91 -1.75
C GLY A 82 5.22 -6.95 -2.11
N ILE A 83 4.29 -6.65 -1.20
CA ILE A 83 3.21 -5.67 -1.41
C ILE A 83 3.78 -4.28 -1.67
N ILE A 84 4.70 -3.80 -0.81
CA ILE A 84 5.34 -2.48 -0.94
C ILE A 84 6.00 -2.37 -2.33
N ILE A 85 6.84 -3.34 -2.69
CA ILE A 85 7.61 -3.31 -3.93
C ILE A 85 6.69 -3.51 -5.14
N GLY A 86 5.74 -4.44 -5.09
CA GLY A 86 4.83 -4.69 -6.19
C GLY A 86 3.95 -3.49 -6.54
N LEU A 87 3.60 -2.66 -5.55
CA LEU A 87 2.77 -1.46 -5.72
C LEU A 87 3.59 -0.16 -5.81
N GLY A 88 4.85 -0.20 -6.24
CA GLY A 88 5.59 1.02 -6.57
C GLY A 88 6.46 1.61 -5.45
N GLY A 89 6.43 1.03 -4.25
CA GLY A 89 7.26 1.46 -3.13
C GLY A 89 8.75 1.22 -3.36
N THR A 90 9.56 1.91 -2.54
CA THR A 90 11.02 1.84 -2.63
C THR A 90 11.58 0.64 -1.86
N CYS A 91 12.77 0.15 -2.26
CA CYS A 91 13.45 -0.92 -1.52
C CYS A 91 13.73 -0.52 -0.07
N LYS A 92 14.09 0.75 0.16
CA LYS A 92 14.29 1.31 1.50
C LYS A 92 13.05 1.19 2.39
N ALA A 93 11.85 1.34 1.81
CA ALA A 93 10.61 1.21 2.57
C ALA A 93 10.36 -0.21 3.11
N THR A 94 11.02 -1.22 2.56
CA THR A 94 10.89 -2.61 3.01
C THR A 94 11.76 -2.96 4.22
N GLU A 95 12.74 -2.12 4.58
CA GLU A 95 13.77 -2.38 5.62
C GLU A 95 14.61 -3.65 5.40
N ARG A 96 14.46 -4.29 4.24
CA ARG A 96 15.05 -5.62 3.95
C ARG A 96 16.08 -5.59 2.83
N GLY A 97 16.13 -4.50 2.08
CA GLY A 97 16.99 -4.39 0.90
C GLY A 97 17.28 -2.94 0.52
N LYS A 98 18.53 -2.65 0.17
CA LYS A 98 18.94 -1.31 -0.28
C LYS A 98 18.66 -1.09 -1.77
N ASN A 99 18.63 -2.17 -2.55
CA ASN A 99 18.55 -2.18 -4.00
C ASN A 99 17.70 -3.36 -4.52
N ILE A 100 17.30 -3.29 -5.79
CA ILE A 100 16.42 -4.30 -6.41
C ILE A 100 17.04 -5.70 -6.36
N SER A 101 18.35 -5.82 -6.55
CA SER A 101 19.07 -7.10 -6.49
C SER A 101 18.94 -7.80 -5.14
N SER A 102 18.93 -7.06 -4.02
CA SER A 102 18.75 -7.63 -2.67
C SER A 102 17.38 -8.25 -2.42
N ILE A 103 16.38 -7.97 -3.28
CA ILE A 103 15.05 -8.57 -3.20
C ILE A 103 15.04 -9.95 -3.88
N ILE A 104 15.92 -10.16 -4.86
CA ILE A 104 15.98 -11.38 -5.65
C ILE A 104 16.62 -12.49 -4.80
N LYS A 105 15.99 -13.66 -4.78
CA LYS A 105 16.50 -14.85 -4.10
C LYS A 105 17.90 -15.19 -4.59
N ASN A 106 18.81 -15.48 -3.66
CA ASN A 106 20.19 -15.87 -3.97
C ASN A 106 20.23 -17.00 -5.01
N GLY A 107 21.11 -16.85 -6.01
CA GLY A 107 21.25 -17.81 -7.11
C GLY A 107 20.22 -17.67 -8.23
N LYS A 108 19.34 -16.66 -8.18
CA LYS A 108 18.37 -16.37 -9.26
C LYS A 108 18.70 -15.04 -9.94
N ASN A 109 18.42 -14.96 -11.24
CA ASN A 109 18.72 -13.78 -12.07
C ASN A 109 17.55 -12.78 -12.17
N SER A 110 16.35 -13.21 -11.79
CA SER A 110 15.15 -12.39 -11.83
C SER A 110 14.12 -12.84 -10.79
N ALA A 111 13.25 -11.91 -10.42
CA ALA A 111 12.11 -12.13 -9.55
C ALA A 111 10.85 -11.49 -10.14
N SER A 112 9.68 -11.99 -9.77
CA SER A 112 8.40 -11.40 -10.14
C SER A 112 7.47 -11.31 -8.94
N ILE A 113 6.76 -10.20 -8.85
CA ILE A 113 5.72 -9.96 -7.85
C ILE A 113 4.43 -9.70 -8.61
N VAL A 114 3.37 -10.46 -8.32
CA VAL A 114 2.05 -10.26 -8.91
C VAL A 114 1.06 -9.96 -7.79
N ILE A 115 0.31 -8.87 -7.91
CA ILE A 115 -0.69 -8.44 -6.94
C ILE A 115 -2.00 -8.27 -7.66
N HIS A 116 -3.06 -8.82 -7.07
CA HIS A 116 -4.40 -8.75 -7.59
C HIS A 116 -5.23 -7.82 -6.72
N LEU A 117 -5.72 -6.73 -7.30
CA LEU A 117 -6.59 -5.75 -6.64
C LEU A 117 -8.04 -5.92 -7.09
N SER A 118 -8.99 -5.77 -6.16
CA SER A 118 -10.41 -5.73 -6.49
C SER A 118 -10.78 -4.44 -7.24
N ASN A 119 -11.65 -4.57 -8.22
CA ASN A 119 -12.20 -3.46 -9.02
C ASN A 119 -13.72 -3.62 -9.23
N ASP A 120 -14.37 -4.41 -8.39
CA ASP A 120 -15.79 -4.76 -8.40
C ASP A 120 -16.60 -4.10 -7.26
N GLY A 121 -15.94 -3.26 -6.46
CA GLY A 121 -16.53 -2.52 -5.36
C GLY A 121 -17.02 -1.12 -5.72
N TYR A 122 -17.21 -0.29 -4.69
CA TYR A 122 -17.53 1.13 -4.85
C TYR A 122 -16.42 1.87 -5.60
N ASN A 123 -16.82 2.69 -6.58
CA ASN A 123 -15.96 3.58 -7.36
C ASN A 123 -14.78 2.89 -8.10
N PRO A 124 -15.04 1.96 -9.04
CA PRO A 124 -14.01 1.21 -9.75
C PRO A 124 -13.15 2.09 -10.66
N PHE A 125 -11.93 1.67 -10.92
CA PHE A 125 -11.01 2.31 -11.86
C PHE A 125 -11.19 1.70 -13.26
N GLN A 126 -11.68 2.50 -14.21
CA GLN A 126 -11.82 2.14 -15.63
C GLN A 126 -12.37 0.70 -15.81
N LYS A 127 -13.54 0.42 -15.21
CA LYS A 127 -14.11 -0.93 -15.13
C LYS A 127 -14.25 -1.60 -16.50
N GLU A 128 -14.56 -0.84 -17.55
CA GLU A 128 -14.64 -1.37 -18.92
C GLU A 128 -13.29 -1.87 -19.45
N LYS A 129 -12.18 -1.26 -19.02
CA LYS A 129 -10.82 -1.60 -19.46
C LYS A 129 -10.22 -2.76 -18.67
N TYR A 130 -10.44 -2.78 -17.36
CA TYR A 130 -9.80 -3.74 -16.46
C TYR A 130 -10.72 -4.87 -16.00
N GLY A 131 -12.03 -4.68 -16.02
CA GLY A 131 -12.99 -5.64 -15.50
C GLY A 131 -13.14 -5.58 -13.99
N SER A 132 -13.52 -6.69 -13.37
CA SER A 132 -13.73 -6.83 -11.91
C SER A 132 -12.44 -6.79 -11.09
N LYS A 133 -11.27 -6.86 -11.74
CA LYS A 133 -9.98 -7.05 -11.07
C LYS A 133 -8.83 -6.49 -11.87
N ILE A 134 -7.89 -5.85 -11.17
CA ILE A 134 -6.65 -5.30 -11.74
C ILE A 134 -5.48 -6.17 -11.30
N ILE A 135 -4.66 -6.61 -12.23
CA ILE A 135 -3.49 -7.46 -11.96
C ILE A 135 -2.22 -6.65 -12.22
N ILE A 136 -1.45 -6.40 -11.16
CA ILE A 136 -0.19 -5.66 -11.23
C ILE A 136 0.94 -6.67 -11.13
N GLU A 137 1.74 -6.78 -12.18
CA GLU A 137 2.95 -7.58 -12.21
C GLU A 137 4.17 -6.66 -12.27
N ARG A 138 5.09 -6.83 -11.33
CA ARG A 138 6.41 -6.19 -11.33
C ARG A 138 7.48 -7.24 -11.53
N LYS A 139 8.30 -7.08 -12.57
CA LYS A 139 9.48 -7.92 -12.82
C LYS A 139 10.75 -7.18 -12.40
N LEU A 140 11.64 -7.89 -11.72
CA LEU A 140 12.91 -7.41 -11.22
C LEU A 140 14.04 -8.25 -11.82
N THR A 141 15.15 -7.63 -12.21
CA THR A 141 16.35 -8.34 -12.68
C THR A 141 17.56 -8.02 -11.83
N LEU A 142 18.52 -8.95 -11.80
CA LEU A 142 19.76 -8.79 -11.06
C LEU A 142 20.59 -7.59 -11.57
N SER A 143 20.47 -7.27 -12.86
CA SER A 143 21.07 -6.08 -13.48
C SER A 143 20.48 -4.74 -12.96
N GLY A 144 19.47 -4.77 -12.10
CA GLY A 144 18.83 -3.59 -11.52
C GLY A 144 17.67 -3.04 -12.35
N SER A 145 17.32 -3.67 -13.47
CA SER A 145 16.13 -3.27 -14.24
C SER A 145 14.84 -3.70 -13.54
N SER A 146 13.80 -2.90 -13.72
CA SER A 146 12.46 -3.14 -13.18
C SER A 146 11.43 -2.72 -14.21
N SER A 147 10.43 -3.57 -14.45
CA SER A 147 9.32 -3.27 -15.36
C SER A 147 7.99 -3.64 -14.74
N TYR A 148 6.93 -2.97 -15.20
CA TYR A 148 5.56 -3.23 -14.79
C TYR A 148 4.74 -3.77 -15.95
N LYS A 149 3.78 -4.63 -15.64
CA LYS A 149 2.67 -5.01 -16.51
C LYS A 149 1.40 -4.92 -15.69
N ILE A 150 0.48 -4.08 -16.14
CA ILE A 150 -0.85 -3.93 -15.55
C ILE A 150 -1.81 -4.63 -16.49
N LYS A 151 -2.52 -5.65 -16.00
CA LYS A 151 -3.41 -6.49 -16.79
C LYS A 151 -4.86 -6.38 -16.31
N SER A 152 -5.78 -6.62 -17.22
CA SER A 152 -7.21 -6.79 -16.93
C SER A 152 -7.48 -8.17 -16.31
N GLU A 153 -8.72 -8.39 -15.87
CA GLU A 153 -9.20 -9.68 -15.39
C GLU A 153 -9.05 -10.80 -16.44
N PHE A 154 -9.10 -10.45 -17.73
CA PHE A 154 -8.95 -11.37 -18.86
C PHE A 154 -7.49 -11.70 -19.19
N GLY A 155 -6.52 -11.13 -18.46
CA GLY A 155 -5.09 -11.38 -18.64
C GLY A 155 -4.39 -10.54 -19.72
N GLY A 156 -5.14 -9.73 -20.47
CA GLY A 156 -4.59 -8.80 -21.45
C GLY A 156 -3.78 -7.68 -20.79
N ILE A 157 -2.63 -7.32 -21.36
CA ILE A 157 -1.80 -6.20 -20.87
C ILE A 157 -2.46 -4.88 -21.29
N VAL A 158 -2.75 -4.06 -20.29
CA VAL A 158 -3.48 -2.79 -20.42
C VAL A 158 -2.53 -1.59 -20.37
N SER A 159 -1.44 -1.69 -19.61
CA SER A 159 -0.36 -0.70 -19.55
C SER A 159 0.92 -1.32 -18.99
N GLU A 160 2.07 -0.72 -19.32
CA GLU A 160 3.38 -1.04 -18.75
C GLU A 160 4.01 0.18 -18.03
N LYS A 161 3.28 1.31 -17.99
CA LYS A 161 3.76 2.59 -17.46
C LYS A 161 3.60 2.68 -15.95
N LYS A 162 4.63 3.18 -15.26
CA LYS A 162 4.58 3.40 -13.80
C LYS A 162 3.59 4.51 -13.43
N GLU A 163 3.39 5.48 -14.32
CA GLU A 163 2.43 6.57 -14.12
C GLU A 163 1.00 6.05 -14.07
N ASP A 164 0.66 5.04 -14.85
CA ASP A 164 -0.68 4.43 -14.81
C ASP A 164 -0.88 3.60 -13.54
N LEU A 165 0.16 2.93 -13.05
CA LEU A 165 0.13 2.31 -11.72
C LEU A 165 -0.17 3.37 -10.65
N LYS A 166 0.52 4.52 -10.69
CA LYS A 166 0.29 5.61 -9.73
C LYS A 166 -1.17 6.07 -9.75
N LYS A 167 -1.78 6.27 -10.91
CA LYS A 167 -3.21 6.63 -11.03
C LYS A 167 -4.15 5.62 -10.39
N ILE A 168 -3.86 4.32 -10.52
CA ILE A 168 -4.65 3.24 -9.90
C ILE A 168 -4.53 3.32 -8.37
N LEU A 169 -3.32 3.49 -7.86
CA LEU A 169 -3.06 3.61 -6.42
C LEU A 169 -3.72 4.87 -5.84
N ASP A 170 -3.61 6.00 -6.53
CA ASP A 170 -4.24 7.26 -6.14
C ASP A 170 -5.77 7.12 -6.12
N LYS A 171 -6.37 6.48 -7.14
CA LYS A 171 -7.81 6.21 -7.20
C LYS A 171 -8.30 5.38 -6.02
N PHE A 172 -7.52 4.37 -5.63
CA PHE A 172 -7.84 3.47 -4.53
C PHE A 172 -7.32 3.93 -3.17
N ASN A 173 -6.67 5.09 -3.11
CA ASN A 173 -6.02 5.63 -1.91
C ASN A 173 -5.03 4.64 -1.26
N ILE A 174 -4.26 3.92 -2.06
CA ILE A 174 -3.24 2.97 -1.60
C ILE A 174 -1.90 3.71 -1.48
N GLN A 175 -1.43 3.91 -0.25
CA GLN A 175 -0.19 4.64 0.02
C GLN A 175 0.87 3.72 0.64
N VAL A 176 1.67 3.08 -0.19
CA VAL A 176 2.70 2.13 0.27
C VAL A 176 3.91 2.77 0.95
N ASP A 177 4.11 4.07 0.77
CA ASP A 177 5.19 4.81 1.42
C ASP A 177 4.74 5.47 2.74
N ASN A 178 3.44 5.41 3.09
CA ASN A 178 2.92 6.01 4.32
C ASN A 178 3.29 5.15 5.55
N PRO A 179 4.11 5.66 6.48
CA PRO A 179 4.58 4.88 7.62
C PRO A 179 3.50 4.56 8.66
N ALA A 180 2.36 5.28 8.64
CA ALA A 180 1.21 4.94 9.49
C ALA A 180 0.35 3.80 8.92
N LEU A 181 0.42 3.55 7.61
CA LEU A 181 -0.29 2.42 6.97
C LEU A 181 0.56 1.15 6.96
N ILE A 182 1.87 1.31 6.74
CA ILE A 182 2.82 0.21 6.71
C ILE A 182 3.80 0.35 7.86
N LEU A 183 3.46 -0.35 8.94
CA LEU A 183 4.28 -0.46 10.13
C LEU A 183 5.09 -1.76 10.08
N SER A 184 6.32 -1.65 9.59
CA SER A 184 7.28 -2.75 9.64
C SER A 184 7.85 -2.93 11.05
N GLN A 185 8.53 -4.06 11.27
CA GLN A 185 9.06 -4.41 12.58
C GLN A 185 10.07 -3.37 13.10
N GLU A 186 10.97 -2.83 12.27
CA GLU A 186 11.93 -1.84 12.73
C GLU A 186 11.26 -0.49 12.92
N ARG A 187 10.43 -0.02 11.99
CA ARG A 187 9.57 1.17 12.18
C ARG A 187 8.78 1.15 13.47
N ALA A 188 8.15 0.03 13.83
CA ALA A 188 7.39 -0.08 15.08
C ALA A 188 8.28 0.17 16.30
N LYS A 189 9.47 -0.43 16.33
CA LYS A 189 10.45 -0.24 17.42
C LYS A 189 10.95 1.20 17.46
N THR A 190 11.33 1.75 16.31
CA THR A 190 11.80 3.14 16.22
C THR A 190 10.71 4.12 16.62
N PHE A 191 9.46 3.89 16.21
CA PHE A 191 8.32 4.74 16.55
C PHE A 191 8.03 4.72 18.05
N LEU A 192 7.96 3.53 18.66
CA LEU A 192 7.71 3.39 20.09
C LEU A 192 8.88 3.87 20.96
N GLY A 193 10.11 3.79 20.45
CA GLY A 193 11.32 4.25 21.13
C GLY A 193 11.68 5.71 20.88
N SER A 194 11.03 6.39 19.93
CA SER A 194 11.35 7.78 19.59
C SER A 194 10.66 8.72 20.57
N THR A 195 11.46 9.38 21.40
CA THR A 195 11.01 10.46 22.30
C THR A 195 11.29 11.86 21.73
N ASP A 196 11.89 11.94 20.53
CA ASP A 196 12.24 13.21 19.89
C ASP A 196 11.00 13.89 19.27
N PRO A 197 10.56 15.06 19.80
CA PRO A 197 9.38 15.76 19.28
C PRO A 197 9.48 16.11 17.79
N LYS A 198 10.68 16.36 17.27
CA LYS A 198 10.87 16.70 15.84
C LYS A 198 10.58 15.49 14.94
N GLN A 199 10.99 14.30 15.37
CA GLN A 199 10.72 13.06 14.64
C GLN A 199 9.23 12.71 14.68
N LEU A 200 8.58 12.88 15.83
CA LEU A 200 7.13 12.68 15.98
C LEU A 200 6.34 13.65 15.09
N PHE A 201 6.73 14.92 15.05
CA PHE A 201 6.10 15.90 14.15
C PHE A 201 6.30 15.53 12.68
N LYS A 202 7.51 15.14 12.28
CA LYS A 202 7.79 14.69 10.91
C LYS A 202 6.97 13.45 10.54
N PHE A 203 6.86 12.49 11.46
CA PHE A 203 6.03 11.30 11.29
C PHE A 203 4.56 11.68 11.10
N PHE A 204 4.03 12.57 11.94
CA PHE A 204 2.66 13.08 11.84
C PHE A 204 2.42 13.75 10.48
N MET A 205 3.27 14.72 10.09
CA MET A 205 3.16 15.45 8.83
C MET A 205 3.21 14.54 7.60
N THR A 206 4.03 13.48 7.65
CA THR A 206 4.13 12.51 6.55
C THR A 206 2.91 11.59 6.53
N SER A 207 2.45 11.13 7.69
CA SER A 207 1.35 10.17 7.84
C SER A 207 -0.01 10.77 7.47
N THR A 208 -0.23 12.04 7.81
CA THR A 208 -1.43 12.81 7.44
C THR A 208 -1.34 13.40 6.03
N GLN A 209 -0.23 13.16 5.31
CA GLN A 209 0.09 13.75 4.01
C GLN A 209 0.19 15.29 3.99
N LEU A 210 0.10 15.97 5.14
CA LEU A 210 0.23 17.42 5.24
C LEU A 210 1.57 17.93 4.73
N LYS A 211 2.62 17.10 4.81
CA LYS A 211 3.92 17.43 4.22
C LYS A 211 3.82 17.66 2.70
N GLN A 212 3.10 16.81 1.97
CA GLN A 212 2.96 16.95 0.52
C GLN A 212 2.26 18.26 0.14
N TRP A 213 1.23 18.62 0.91
CA TRP A 213 0.55 19.90 0.76
C TRP A 213 1.46 21.07 1.06
N SER A 214 2.23 21.00 2.16
CA SER A 214 3.22 22.03 2.51
C SER A 214 4.26 22.22 1.41
N ASP A 215 4.85 21.12 0.91
CA ASP A 215 5.88 21.16 -0.13
C ASP A 215 5.31 21.78 -1.42
N CYS A 216 4.07 21.42 -1.80
CA CYS A 216 3.38 21.98 -2.95
C CYS A 216 3.11 23.49 -2.81
N ILE A 217 2.66 23.95 -1.64
CA ILE A 217 2.45 25.38 -1.37
C ILE A 217 3.78 26.15 -1.48
N THR A 218 4.87 25.60 -0.95
CA THR A 218 6.19 26.22 -1.04
C THR A 218 6.67 26.32 -2.48
N GLU A 219 6.46 25.29 -3.30
CA GLU A 219 6.82 25.28 -4.72
C GLU A 219 6.04 26.35 -5.49
N ILE A 220 4.73 26.44 -5.29
CA ILE A 220 3.88 27.48 -5.90
C ILE A 220 4.35 28.89 -5.51
N ASN A 221 4.72 29.10 -4.25
CA ASN A 221 5.20 30.40 -3.79
C ASN A 221 6.53 30.78 -4.47
N ASN A 222 7.47 29.83 -4.62
CA ASN A 222 8.74 30.05 -5.31
C ASN A 222 8.53 30.38 -6.81
N ASP A 223 7.59 29.71 -7.45
CA ASP A 223 7.22 29.97 -8.85
C ASP A 223 6.62 31.37 -9.00
N LEU A 224 5.76 31.79 -8.07
CA LEU A 224 5.18 33.13 -8.05
C LEU A 224 6.26 34.22 -7.86
N GLU A 225 7.24 34.01 -6.98
CA GLU A 225 8.36 34.94 -6.83
C GLU A 225 9.21 35.04 -8.09
N SER A 226 9.51 33.90 -8.71
CA SER A 226 10.27 33.83 -9.96
C SER A 226 9.58 34.58 -11.10
N GLN A 227 8.24 34.44 -11.22
CA GLN A 227 7.46 35.17 -12.22
C GLN A 227 7.42 36.69 -11.96
N LYS A 228 7.34 37.12 -10.70
CA LYS A 228 7.41 38.56 -10.35
C LYS A 228 8.74 39.17 -10.76
N ILE A 229 9.85 38.47 -10.53
CA ILE A 229 11.19 38.92 -10.92
C ILE A 229 11.34 38.98 -12.45
N LEU A 230 10.78 38.02 -13.18
CA LEU A 230 10.81 38.03 -14.65
C LEU A 230 10.01 39.21 -15.23
N ASN A 231 8.86 39.50 -14.64
CA ASN A 231 7.99 40.59 -15.08
C ASN A 231 8.56 41.98 -14.75
N SER A 232 9.35 42.12 -13.67
CA SER A 232 10.03 43.38 -13.36
C SER A 232 11.22 43.67 -14.28
N ARG A 233 11.81 42.65 -14.92
CA ARG A 233 12.91 42.79 -15.90
C ARG A 233 12.44 43.09 -17.33
N LYS A 234 11.13 42.95 -17.61
CA LYS A 234 10.52 43.22 -18.93
C LYS A 234 9.92 44.63 -19.03
N LYS A 235 9.95 45.41 -17.95
CA LYS A 235 9.64 46.84 -17.90
C LYS A 235 10.94 47.62 -17.92
#